data_AF-A0A392RFI5-F1
#
_entry.id   AF-A0A392RFI5-F1
#
_cell.length_a   1.000
_cell.length_b   1.000
_cell.length_c   1.000
_cell.angle_alpha   90.00
_cell.angle_beta   90.00
_cell.angle_gamma   90.00
#
_symmetry.space_group_name_H-M   'P 1'
#
loop_
_entity.id
_entity.type
_entity.pdbx_description
1 polymer ?
#
loop_
_entity_poly.entity_id
_entity_poly.type
_entity_poly.pdbx_seq_one_letter_code
_entity_poly.pdbx_strand_id
1 'polypeptide(L)'
;DDVVNPLKECLDLDSGPFMKCRIPGLDYVVFVWGSGPHRVDYGNVAPKEVIVSRKCAEAVLRGAQVYVPGIMACSAHVEKGDMVAVSVAIEQQGSDGGWSSGMT
;
A
#
# COMPACT_ATOMS: atom_id res chain seq x y z
N ASP A 1 -18.96 1.24 -27.73
CA ASP A 1 -17.57 1.03 -28.18
C ASP A 1 -16.71 0.61 -27.01
N ASP A 2 -16.67 -0.70 -26.75
CA ASP A 2 -15.71 -1.31 -25.82
C ASP A 2 -14.31 -1.16 -26.40
N VAL A 3 -13.60 -0.10 -26.00
CA VAL A 3 -12.17 0.01 -26.26
C VAL A 3 -11.50 -1.11 -25.47
N VAL A 4 -11.16 -2.18 -26.19
CA VAL A 4 -10.45 -3.34 -25.65
C VAL A 4 -9.20 -2.83 -24.94
N ASN A 5 -9.15 -3.02 -23.61
CA ASN A 5 -7.99 -2.62 -22.83
C ASN A 5 -6.84 -3.58 -23.18
N PRO A 6 -5.75 -3.11 -23.81
CA PRO A 6 -4.64 -3.98 -24.23
C PRO A 6 -3.94 -4.65 -23.02
N LEU A 7 -4.11 -4.12 -21.80
CA LEU A 7 -3.65 -4.77 -20.57
C LEU A 7 -4.48 -6.02 -20.23
N LYS A 8 -5.74 -6.09 -20.70
CA LYS A 8 -6.67 -7.18 -20.44
C LYS A 8 -6.40 -8.39 -21.34
N GLU A 9 -6.09 -8.18 -22.63
CA GLU A 9 -5.67 -9.28 -23.54
C GLU A 9 -4.33 -9.92 -23.12
N CYS A 10 -3.49 -9.13 -22.44
CA CYS A 10 -2.28 -9.63 -21.82
C CYS A 10 -2.55 -10.58 -20.63
N LEU A 11 -3.68 -10.43 -19.92
CA LEU A 11 -4.06 -11.29 -18.78
C LEU A 11 -4.32 -12.74 -19.19
N ASP A 12 -4.78 -12.96 -20.42
CA ASP A 12 -5.24 -14.28 -20.88
C ASP A 12 -4.09 -15.19 -21.36
N LEU A 13 -2.84 -14.69 -21.40
CA LEU A 13 -1.74 -15.35 -22.11
C LEU A 13 -0.50 -15.74 -21.28
N ASP A 14 -0.45 -15.48 -19.98
CA ASP A 14 0.61 -16.06 -19.13
C ASP A 14 0.21 -15.97 -17.65
N SER A 15 0.02 -17.10 -17.00
CA SER A 15 -0.29 -17.23 -15.57
C SER A 15 0.92 -16.99 -14.64
N GLY A 16 1.93 -16.26 -15.12
CA GLY A 16 3.13 -15.88 -14.38
C GLY A 16 3.01 -14.50 -13.73
N PRO A 17 3.73 -14.22 -12.62
CA PRO A 17 3.67 -12.93 -11.91
C PRO A 17 4.33 -11.76 -12.66
N PHE A 18 5.03 -12.03 -13.76
CA PHE A 18 5.73 -11.05 -14.59
C PHE A 18 5.47 -11.31 -16.07
N MET A 19 5.44 -10.23 -16.85
CA MET A 19 5.19 -10.28 -18.29
C MET A 19 5.95 -9.17 -19.00
N LYS A 20 6.63 -9.49 -20.11
CA LYS A 20 7.22 -8.48 -20.98
C LYS A 20 6.11 -7.67 -21.69
N CYS A 21 6.23 -6.34 -21.70
CA CYS A 21 5.32 -5.47 -22.43
C CYS A 21 5.33 -5.78 -23.93
N ARG A 22 4.13 -5.91 -24.54
CA ARG A 22 3.95 -6.16 -25.98
C ARG A 22 3.62 -4.91 -26.79
N ILE A 23 3.53 -3.75 -26.13
CA ILE A 23 3.19 -2.47 -26.77
C ILE A 23 4.40 -1.99 -27.60
N PRO A 24 4.23 -1.69 -28.90
CA PRO A 24 5.31 -1.17 -29.74
C PRO A 24 5.98 0.06 -29.14
N GLY A 25 7.32 0.08 -29.09
CA GLY A 25 8.12 1.17 -28.51
C GLY A 25 8.39 1.06 -27.01
N LEU A 26 7.86 0.03 -26.33
CA LEU A 26 8.09 -0.25 -24.91
C LEU A 26 8.86 -1.57 -24.68
N ASP A 27 9.81 -1.88 -25.56
CA ASP A 27 10.52 -3.17 -25.60
C ASP A 27 11.30 -3.54 -24.34
N TYR A 28 11.57 -2.56 -23.48
CA TYR A 28 12.32 -2.69 -22.22
C TYR A 28 11.46 -2.57 -20.97
N VAL A 29 10.12 -2.61 -21.13
CA VAL A 29 9.17 -2.54 -20.01
C VAL A 29 8.69 -3.94 -19.64
N VAL A 30 8.61 -4.20 -18.34
CA VAL A 30 8.04 -5.42 -17.77
C VAL A 30 6.88 -5.04 -16.86
N PHE A 31 5.75 -5.72 -17.02
CA PHE A 31 4.64 -5.67 -16.09
C PHE A 31 4.83 -6.70 -14.99
N VAL A 32 4.62 -6.29 -13.75
CA VAL A 32 4.60 -7.16 -12.58
C VAL A 32 3.22 -7.07 -11.97
N TRP A 33 2.54 -8.21 -11.86
CA TRP A 33 1.20 -8.25 -11.31
C TRP A 33 1.24 -8.19 -9.79
N GLY A 34 0.60 -7.17 -9.23
CA GLY A 34 0.41 -7.06 -7.79
C GLY A 34 -0.58 -8.12 -7.27
N SER A 35 -0.48 -8.44 -5.98
CA SER A 35 -1.47 -9.25 -5.28
C SER A 35 -2.27 -8.39 -4.32
N GLY A 36 -3.58 -8.65 -4.23
CA GLY A 36 -4.47 -7.99 -3.28
C GLY A 36 -5.74 -7.43 -3.94
N PRO A 37 -6.59 -6.73 -3.16
CA PRO A 37 -6.39 -6.38 -1.76
C PRO A 37 -6.46 -7.61 -0.84
N HIS A 38 -5.52 -7.72 0.11
CA HIS A 38 -5.48 -8.81 1.08
C HIS A 38 -6.35 -8.47 2.29
N ARG A 39 -7.24 -9.38 2.69
CA ARG A 39 -7.98 -9.25 3.94
C ARG A 39 -7.05 -9.61 5.10
N VAL A 40 -6.81 -8.66 5.98
CA VAL A 40 -6.04 -8.87 7.21
C VAL A 40 -7.02 -9.17 8.34
N ASP A 41 -6.85 -10.32 8.98
CA ASP A 41 -7.58 -10.70 10.19
C ASP A 41 -6.71 -10.43 11.41
N TYR A 42 -7.16 -9.52 12.28
CA TYR A 42 -6.47 -9.16 13.52
C TYR A 42 -6.92 -10.02 14.71
N GLY A 43 -7.83 -10.98 14.51
CA GLY A 43 -8.42 -11.77 15.58
C GLY A 43 -9.27 -10.94 16.54
N ASN A 44 -9.46 -11.46 17.76
CA ASN A 44 -10.33 -10.85 18.78
C ASN A 44 -9.61 -9.88 19.74
N VAL A 45 -8.29 -9.68 19.58
CA VAL A 45 -7.49 -8.80 20.44
C VAL A 45 -7.01 -7.63 19.59
N ALA A 46 -7.11 -6.41 20.12
CA ALA A 46 -6.60 -5.23 19.44
C ALA A 46 -5.08 -5.39 19.18
N PRO A 47 -4.61 -5.32 17.93
CA PRO A 47 -3.21 -5.47 17.62
C PRO A 47 -2.40 -4.27 18.12
N LYS A 48 -1.10 -4.46 18.37
CA LYS A 48 -0.16 -3.33 18.49
C LYS A 48 -0.12 -2.61 17.15
N GLU A 49 -0.08 -1.29 17.18
CA GLU A 49 -0.21 -0.46 15.98
C GLU A 49 1.00 0.45 15.79
N VAL A 50 1.35 0.67 14.53
CA VAL A 50 2.30 1.69 14.09
C VAL A 50 1.60 2.58 13.09
N ILE A 51 1.51 3.87 13.42
CA ILE A 51 0.89 4.89 12.57
C ILE A 51 1.98 5.50 11.70
N VAL A 52 1.77 5.49 10.38
CA VAL A 52 2.68 6.07 9.39
C VAL A 52 2.06 7.25 8.67
N SER A 53 2.91 8.09 8.09
CA SER A 53 2.47 9.20 7.24
C SER A 53 1.76 8.72 5.98
N ARG A 54 0.94 9.59 5.39
CA ARG A 54 0.28 9.34 4.11
C ARG A 54 1.26 8.84 3.03
N LYS A 55 2.42 9.50 2.91
CA LYS A 55 3.43 9.14 1.90
C LYS A 55 4.05 7.77 2.14
N CYS A 56 4.27 7.40 3.40
CA CYS A 56 4.75 6.07 3.75
C CYS A 56 3.68 5.02 3.42
N ALA A 57 2.42 5.24 3.80
CA ALA A 57 1.33 4.31 3.50
C ALA A 57 1.14 4.08 1.99
N GLU A 58 1.19 5.14 1.18
CA GLU A 58 1.14 5.03 -0.29
C GLU A 58 2.30 4.18 -0.86
N ALA A 59 3.49 4.28 -0.26
CA ALA A 59 4.63 3.45 -0.66
C ALA A 59 4.44 1.99 -0.22
N VAL A 60 3.92 1.74 0.98
CA VAL A 60 3.61 0.40 1.49
C VAL A 60 2.57 -0.31 0.63
N LEU A 61 1.53 0.41 0.16
CA LEU A 61 0.54 -0.14 -0.79
C LEU A 61 1.15 -0.54 -2.14
N ARG A 62 2.32 0.00 -2.50
CA ARG A 62 3.11 -0.43 -3.66
C ARG A 62 4.09 -1.57 -3.34
N GLY A 63 4.08 -2.10 -2.12
CA GLY A 63 4.92 -3.21 -1.67
C GLY A 63 6.20 -2.80 -0.93
N ALA A 64 6.37 -1.51 -0.57
CA ALA A 64 7.53 -1.07 0.18
C ALA A 64 7.48 -1.48 1.67
N GLN A 65 8.66 -1.63 2.29
CA GLN A 65 8.76 -1.77 3.74
C GLN A 65 8.62 -0.42 4.44
N VAL A 66 8.19 -0.46 5.70
CA VAL A 66 8.16 0.72 6.58
C VAL A 66 9.55 0.93 7.18
N TYR A 67 10.01 2.18 7.18
CA TYR A 67 11.26 2.59 7.83
C TYR A 67 11.00 3.72 8.82
N VAL A 68 11.90 3.87 9.80
CA VAL A 68 11.80 4.85 10.90
C VAL A 68 11.36 6.25 10.46
N PRO A 69 11.87 6.85 9.37
CA PRO A 69 11.47 8.20 8.95
C PRO A 69 9.99 8.35 8.56
N GLY A 70 9.30 7.26 8.25
CA GLY A 70 7.89 7.27 7.87
C GLY A 70 6.90 7.11 9.03
N ILE A 71 7.40 6.76 10.22
CA ILE A 71 6.60 6.49 11.42
C ILE A 71 6.23 7.80 12.11
N MET A 72 4.96 7.94 12.49
CA MET A 72 4.42 9.10 13.20
C MET A 72 4.12 8.79 14.67
N ALA A 73 3.63 7.59 14.95
CA ALA A 73 3.34 7.11 16.30
C ALA A 73 3.35 5.58 16.35
N CYS A 74 3.37 5.00 17.55
CA CYS A 74 3.18 3.57 17.77
C CYS A 74 2.53 3.32 19.13
N SER A 75 1.91 2.16 19.30
CA SER A 75 1.43 1.70 20.61
C SER A 75 2.59 1.63 21.62
N ALA A 76 2.28 1.85 22.90
CA ALA A 76 3.26 1.68 23.96
C ALA A 76 3.80 0.23 23.99
N HIS A 77 5.08 0.08 24.38
CA HIS A 77 5.75 -1.22 24.53
C HIS A 77 5.78 -2.09 23.26
N VAL A 78 5.87 -1.48 22.07
CA VAL A 78 6.27 -2.22 20.87
C VAL A 78 7.74 -2.62 20.99
N GLU A 79 8.01 -3.92 20.84
CA GLU A 79 9.35 -4.49 20.96
C GLU A 79 9.74 -5.23 19.69
N LYS A 80 11.03 -5.52 19.55
CA LYS A 80 11.53 -6.31 18.43
C LYS A 80 10.90 -7.71 18.47
N GLY A 81 10.28 -8.11 17.36
CA GLY A 81 9.54 -9.39 17.27
C GLY A 81 8.02 -9.19 17.39
N ASP A 82 7.59 -8.00 17.82
CA ASP A 82 6.25 -7.43 17.67
C ASP A 82 5.60 -7.73 16.31
N MET A 83 4.51 -8.51 16.26
CA MET A 83 3.56 -8.41 15.14
C MET A 83 2.72 -7.15 15.34
N VAL A 84 2.77 -6.24 14.36
CA VAL A 84 2.11 -4.94 14.43
C VAL A 84 1.20 -4.70 13.22
N ALA A 85 0.08 -4.02 13.44
CA ALA A 85 -0.73 -3.43 12.39
C ALA A 85 -0.12 -2.10 11.95
N VAL A 86 -0.01 -1.89 10.64
CA VAL A 86 0.46 -0.62 10.07
C VAL A 86 -0.75 0.16 9.59
N SER A 87 -0.99 1.31 10.19
CA SER A 87 -2.11 2.19 9.88
C SER A 87 -1.64 3.55 9.39
N VAL A 88 -2.49 4.24 8.63
CA VAL A 88 -2.18 5.56 8.08
C VAL A 88 -2.85 6.65 8.91
N ALA A 89 -2.10 7.71 9.23
CA ALA A 89 -2.70 8.94 9.72
C ALA A 89 -3.51 9.58 8.58
N ILE A 90 -4.84 9.49 8.65
CA ILE A 90 -5.73 10.19 7.74
C ILE A 90 -5.87 11.62 8.26
N GLU A 91 -5.25 12.58 7.57
CA GLU A 91 -5.43 13.99 7.87
C GLU A 91 -6.88 14.41 7.61
N GLN A 92 -7.45 15.15 8.56
CA GLN A 92 -8.76 15.75 8.42
C GLN A 92 -8.60 17.25 8.18
N GLN A 93 -9.46 17.81 7.33
CA GLN A 93 -9.49 19.24 7.09
C GLN A 93 -10.04 19.93 8.34
N GLY A 94 -9.22 20.79 8.94
CA GLY A 94 -9.60 21.61 10.09
C GLY A 94 -10.60 22.70 9.71
N SER A 95 -11.30 23.21 10.72
CA SER A 95 -12.25 24.32 10.57
C SER A 95 -11.58 25.64 10.15
N ASP A 96 -10.26 25.74 10.30
CA ASP A 96 -9.41 26.86 9.87
C ASP A 96 -8.89 26.72 8.43
N GLY A 97 -9.28 25.65 7.71
CA GLY A 97 -8.79 25.34 6.38
C GLY A 97 -7.39 24.71 6.36
N GLY A 98 -6.76 24.51 7.52
CA GLY A 98 -5.51 23.77 7.68
C GLY A 98 -5.73 22.26 7.59
N TRP A 99 -4.69 21.53 7.19
CA TRP A 99 -4.69 20.07 7.28
C TRP A 99 -4.07 19.69 8.62
N SER A 100 -4.77 18.91 9.43
CA SER A 100 -4.24 18.40 10.69
C SER A 100 -4.33 16.88 10.75
N SER A 101 -3.26 16.24 11.20
CA SER A 101 -3.30 14.84 11.59
C SER A 101 -3.92 14.79 12.98
N GLY A 102 -5.17 14.36 13.09
CA GLY A 102 -5.79 14.10 14.40
C GLY A 102 -5.06 12.95 15.07
N MET A 103 -4.03 13.27 15.85
CA MET A 103 -3.42 12.34 16.80
C MET A 103 -4.26 12.42 18.06
N THR A 104 -5.16 11.45 18.26
CA THR A 104 -5.87 11.26 19.55
C THR A 104 -4.95 10.66 20.59
#